data_AF-A0A258XG13-F1
#
_entry.id   AF-A0A258XG13-F1
#
_cell.length_a   1.000
_cell.length_b   1.000
_cell.length_c   1.000
_cell.angle_alpha   90.00
_cell.angle_beta   90.00
_cell.angle_gamma   90.00
#
_symmetry.space_group_name_H-M   'P 1'
#
loop_
_entity.id
_entity.type
_entity.pdbx_description
1 polymer ?
#
loop_
_entity_poly.entity_id
_entity_poly.type
_entity_poly.pdbx_seq_one_letter_code
_entity_poly.pdbx_strand_id
1 'polypeptide(L)'
;MTTPTIVWFRRDLRIADQAALLAAASAGPVIPVYVLDDDAPRHHAMGGASRWWLRHSLASLDAALRERGSRLILRRGKCHEELAAIQQETGARAVHALHHYEPWWRNAERA
;
A
#
# COMPACT_ATOMS: atom_id res chain seq x y z
N MET A 1 -9.88 -12.80 18.63
CA MET A 1 -8.89 -12.71 17.54
C MET A 1 -8.81 -11.26 17.11
N THR A 2 -7.62 -10.66 17.08
CA THR A 2 -7.43 -9.28 16.63
C THR A 2 -7.67 -9.20 15.13
N THR A 3 -8.53 -8.28 14.69
CA THR A 3 -8.82 -8.06 13.28
C THR A 3 -7.64 -7.35 12.62
N PRO A 4 -7.09 -7.87 11.50
CA PRO A 4 -5.97 -7.22 10.83
C PRO A 4 -6.42 -5.92 10.16
N THR A 5 -5.46 -5.04 9.89
CA THR A 5 -5.68 -3.78 9.20
C THR A 5 -4.73 -3.63 8.02
N ILE A 6 -5.21 -3.11 6.91
CA ILE A 6 -4.37 -2.89 5.72
C ILE A 6 -3.65 -1.55 5.87
N VAL A 7 -2.36 -1.51 5.54
CA VAL A 7 -1.62 -0.27 5.30
C VAL A 7 -1.29 -0.20 3.82
N TRP A 8 -1.89 0.75 3.13
CA TRP A 8 -1.71 0.93 1.70
C TRP A 8 -0.57 1.92 1.41
N PHE A 9 0.57 1.37 1.02
CA PHE A 9 1.74 2.09 0.56
C PHE A 9 1.61 2.52 -0.89
N ARG A 10 2.05 3.74 -1.18
CA ARG A 10 2.05 4.34 -2.52
C ARG A 10 3.41 4.97 -2.82
N ARG A 11 3.56 6.29 -2.70
CA ARG A 11 4.86 6.97 -2.88
C ARG A 11 5.66 7.07 -1.58
N ASP A 12 5.06 6.65 -0.48
CA ASP A 12 5.55 6.75 0.89
C ASP A 12 6.21 5.44 1.36
N LEU A 13 7.13 4.90 0.55
CA LEU A 13 7.78 3.60 0.75
C LEU A 13 8.83 3.62 1.88
N ARG A 14 8.38 3.89 3.11
CA ARG A 14 9.23 3.98 4.31
C ARG A 14 8.52 3.41 5.54
N ILE A 15 9.31 2.99 6.52
CA ILE A 15 8.79 2.54 7.84
C ILE A 15 8.89 3.67 8.86
N ALA A 16 10.02 4.38 8.89
CA ALA A 16 10.23 5.46 9.83
C ALA A 16 9.31 6.65 9.52
N ASP A 17 8.77 7.26 10.56
CA ASP A 17 7.89 8.43 10.46
C ASP A 17 6.75 8.26 9.43
N GLN A 18 6.05 7.13 9.54
CA GLN A 18 4.92 6.78 8.68
C GLN A 18 3.67 6.68 9.57
N ALA A 19 2.84 7.73 9.55
CA ALA A 19 1.70 7.87 10.45
C ALA A 19 0.58 6.83 10.24
N ALA A 20 0.36 6.38 9.01
CA ALA A 20 -0.64 5.36 8.70
C ALA A 20 -0.25 3.97 9.27
N LEU A 21 1.03 3.63 9.20
CA LEU A 21 1.64 2.42 9.72
C LEU A 21 1.64 2.47 11.25
N LEU A 22 1.99 3.62 11.83
CA LEU A 22 1.90 3.81 13.28
C LEU A 22 0.47 3.58 13.78
N ALA A 23 -0.51 4.25 13.15
CA ALA A 23 -1.92 4.10 13.52
C ALA A 23 -2.41 2.65 13.39
N ALA A 24 -2.08 1.97 12.29
CA ALA A 24 -2.46 0.57 12.08
C ALA A 24 -1.80 -0.38 13.08
N ALA A 25 -0.50 -0.21 13.34
CA ALA A 25 0.26 -1.06 14.26
C ALA A 25 -0.17 -0.87 15.72
N SER A 26 -0.63 0.33 16.10
CA SER A 26 -1.24 0.57 17.41
C SER A 26 -2.60 -0.11 17.59
N ALA A 27 -3.31 -0.43 16.50
CA ALA A 27 -4.61 -1.09 16.54
C ALA A 27 -4.54 -2.62 16.49
N GLY A 28 -3.50 -3.20 15.87
CA GLY A 28 -3.34 -4.65 15.80
C GLY A 28 -2.43 -5.13 14.66
N PRO A 29 -2.61 -6.37 14.19
CA PRO A 29 -1.86 -6.93 13.08
C PRO A 29 -2.02 -6.11 11.80
N VAL A 30 -0.90 -5.86 11.10
CA VAL A 30 -0.86 -5.03 9.89
C VAL A 30 -0.61 -5.89 8.66
N ILE A 31 -1.32 -5.59 7.58
CA ILE A 31 -1.09 -6.13 6.23
C ILE A 31 -0.54 -4.99 5.36
N PRO A 32 0.79 -4.89 5.17
CA PRO A 32 1.40 -3.93 4.26
C PRO A 32 1.06 -4.28 2.81
N VAL A 33 0.48 -3.35 2.06
CA VAL A 33 0.06 -3.57 0.67
C VAL A 33 0.60 -2.46 -0.23
N TYR A 34 1.12 -2.85 -1.39
CA TYR A 34 1.35 -1.95 -2.51
C TYR A 34 0.60 -2.47 -3.73
N VAL A 35 -0.21 -1.61 -4.35
CA VAL A 35 -0.93 -1.91 -5.59
C VAL A 35 -0.32 -1.10 -6.74
N LEU A 36 0.16 -1.80 -7.76
CA LEU A 36 0.59 -1.17 -9.00
C LEU A 36 -0.63 -0.97 -9.91
N ASP A 37 -1.08 0.26 -10.02
CA ASP A 37 -2.17 0.69 -10.90
C ASP A 37 -1.59 1.50 -12.07
N ASP A 38 -1.51 0.85 -13.24
CA ASP A 38 -1.00 1.48 -14.46
C ASP A 38 -2.11 2.25 -15.22
N ASP A 39 -3.38 2.00 -14.91
CA ASP A 39 -4.52 2.52 -15.68
C ASP A 39 -5.02 3.87 -15.15
N ALA A 40 -5.14 4.01 -13.83
CA ALA A 40 -5.70 5.20 -13.20
C ALA A 40 -4.91 6.50 -13.50
N PRO A 41 -3.56 6.50 -13.50
CA PRO A 41 -2.78 7.70 -13.81
C PRO A 41 -2.82 8.11 -15.30
N ARG A 42 -3.25 7.22 -16.22
CA ARG A 42 -3.27 7.45 -17.67
C ARG A 42 -1.93 7.96 -18.21
N HIS A 43 -1.88 9.19 -18.73
CA HIS A 43 -0.66 9.81 -19.27
C HIS A 43 0.39 10.13 -18.20
N HIS A 44 0.03 10.03 -16.91
CA HIS A 44 0.96 10.11 -15.78
C HIS A 44 1.47 8.74 -15.32
N ALA A 45 1.25 7.67 -16.10
CA ALA A 45 1.79 6.36 -15.80
C ALA A 45 3.33 6.41 -15.65
N MET A 46 3.85 5.59 -14.74
CA MET A 46 5.28 5.57 -14.45
C MET A 46 6.09 5.07 -15.65
N GLY A 47 7.04 5.89 -16.11
CA GLY A 47 8.01 5.50 -17.13
C GLY A 47 9.05 4.49 -16.62
N GLY A 48 9.88 3.98 -17.54
CA GLY A 48 10.85 2.92 -17.25
C GLY A 48 11.83 3.23 -16.11
N ALA A 49 12.38 4.46 -16.08
CA ALA A 49 13.29 4.88 -15.01
C ALA A 49 12.59 4.90 -13.63
N SER A 50 11.36 5.42 -13.56
CA SER A 50 10.57 5.41 -12.33
C SER A 50 10.24 3.98 -11.87
N ARG A 51 9.93 3.08 -12.80
CA ARG A 51 9.66 1.67 -12.49
C ARG A 51 10.89 0.92 -12.00
N TRP A 52 12.06 1.23 -12.56
CA TRP A 52 13.33 0.69 -12.11
C TRP A 52 13.59 1.09 -10.65
N TRP A 53 13.47 2.39 -10.33
CA TRP A 53 13.62 2.87 -8.96
C TRP A 53 12.58 2.26 -8.01
N LEU A 54 11.33 2.18 -8.45
CA LEU A 54 10.23 1.59 -7.68
C LEU A 54 10.54 0.16 -7.28
N ARG A 55 11.03 -0.68 -8.20
CA ARG A 55 11.41 -2.06 -7.89
C ARG A 55 12.39 -2.14 -6.73
N HIS A 56 13.46 -1.34 -6.76
CA HIS A 56 14.47 -1.33 -5.70
C HIS A 56 13.89 -0.80 -4.38
N SER A 57 13.03 0.21 -4.44
CA SER A 57 12.36 0.78 -3.26
C SER A 57 11.43 -0.22 -2.59
N LEU A 58 10.63 -0.96 -3.37
CA LEU A 58 9.74 -2.00 -2.85
C LEU A 58 10.53 -3.17 -2.24
N ALA A 59 11.65 -3.56 -2.86
CA ALA A 59 12.52 -4.60 -2.30
C ALA A 59 13.14 -4.18 -0.97
N SER A 60 13.59 -2.92 -0.85
CA SER A 60 14.10 -2.36 0.41
C SER A 60 13.02 -2.30 1.49
N LEU A 61 11.80 -1.87 1.13
CA LEU A 61 10.67 -1.84 2.06
C LEU A 61 10.28 -3.24 2.55
N ASP A 62 10.19 -4.23 1.65
CA ASP A 62 9.87 -5.61 2.01
C ASP A 62 10.92 -6.20 2.95
N ALA A 63 12.22 -5.98 2.69
CA ALA A 63 13.30 -6.43 3.56
C ALA A 63 13.15 -5.84 4.98
N ALA A 64 12.91 -4.52 5.09
CA ALA A 64 12.73 -3.86 6.37
C ALA A 64 11.44 -4.31 7.10
N LEU A 65 10.39 -4.68 6.38
CA LEU A 65 9.17 -5.27 6.97
C LEU A 65 9.42 -6.69 7.49
N ARG A 66 10.22 -7.49 6.79
CA ARG A 66 10.60 -8.86 7.19
C ARG A 66 11.43 -8.91 8.46
N GLU A 67 12.35 -7.97 8.63
CA GLU A 67 13.10 -7.79 9.89
C GLU A 67 12.17 -7.58 11.10
N ARG A 68 10.94 -7.11 10.86
CA ARG A 68 9.91 -6.84 11.87
C ARG A 68 8.81 -7.92 11.91
N GLY A 69 9.02 -9.06 11.24
CA GLY A 69 8.08 -10.18 11.23
C GLY A 69 6.87 -10.00 10.32
N SER A 70 6.90 -9.03 9.40
CA SER A 70 5.86 -8.81 8.39
C SER A 70 6.39 -9.06 6.97
N ARG A 71 5.60 -8.77 5.95
CA ARG A 71 6.01 -8.81 4.53
C ARG A 71 5.16 -7.86 3.71
N LEU A 72 5.71 -7.34 2.62
CA LEU A 72 4.99 -6.51 1.67
C LEU A 72 4.17 -7.37 0.71
N ILE A 73 2.87 -7.10 0.65
CA ILE A 73 1.96 -7.72 -0.31
C ILE A 73 1.91 -6.85 -1.57
N LEU A 74 2.30 -7.43 -2.70
CA LEU A 74 2.23 -6.77 -3.99
C LEU A 74 0.96 -7.24 -4.73
N ARG A 75 0.23 -6.28 -5.28
CA ARG A 75 -0.88 -6.50 -6.22
C ARG A 75 -0.70 -5.63 -7.46
N ARG A 76 -1.42 -5.97 -8.53
CA ARG A 76 -1.47 -5.18 -9.75
C ARG A 76 -2.91 -5.15 -10.24
N GLY A 77 -3.42 -3.96 -10.54
CA GLY A 77 -4.81 -3.77 -10.93
C GLY A 77 -5.34 -2.45 -10.38
N LYS A 78 -6.66 -2.29 -10.42
CA LYS A 78 -7.32 -1.11 -9.84
C LYS A 78 -7.21 -1.15 -8.32
N CYS A 79 -6.77 -0.05 -7.73
CA CYS A 79 -6.47 0.00 -6.29
C CYS A 79 -7.65 -0.45 -5.39
N HIS A 80 -8.87 0.04 -5.64
CA HIS A 80 -10.03 -0.29 -4.81
C HIS A 80 -10.47 -1.76 -4.94
N GLU A 81 -10.42 -2.33 -6.15
CA GLU A 81 -10.74 -3.74 -6.39
C GLU A 81 -9.75 -4.66 -5.67
N GLU A 82 -8.45 -4.38 -5.79
CA GLU A 82 -7.40 -5.17 -5.14
C GLU A 82 -7.43 -5.05 -3.61
N LEU A 83 -7.69 -3.85 -3.07
CA LEU A 83 -7.83 -3.65 -1.63
C LEU A 83 -9.07 -4.37 -1.09
N ALA A 84 -10.21 -4.30 -1.79
CA ALA A 84 -11.42 -5.01 -1.42
C ALA A 84 -11.22 -6.53 -1.45
N ALA A 85 -10.51 -7.06 -2.45
CA ALA A 85 -10.16 -8.47 -2.51
C ALA A 85 -9.32 -8.91 -1.30
N ILE A 86 -8.30 -8.12 -0.91
CA ILE A 86 -7.50 -8.40 0.29
C ILE A 86 -8.35 -8.33 1.56
N GLN A 87 -9.28 -7.38 1.66
CA GLN A 87 -10.21 -7.32 2.79
C GLN A 87 -11.06 -8.60 2.88
N GLN A 88 -11.55 -9.11 1.75
CA GLN A 88 -12.31 -10.37 1.72
C GLN A 88 -11.44 -11.59 2.08
N GLU A 89 -10.20 -11.65 1.59
CA GLU A 89 -9.27 -12.75 1.88
C GLU A 89 -8.83 -12.82 3.35
N THR A 90 -8.71 -11.66 4.00
CA THR A 90 -8.05 -11.53 5.32
C THR A 90 -8.99 -11.14 6.46
N GLY A 91 -10.20 -10.70 6.14
CA GLY A 91 -11.14 -10.14 7.11
C GLY A 91 -10.74 -8.75 7.62
N ALA A 92 -9.85 -8.05 6.95
CA ALA A 92 -9.40 -6.72 7.37
C ALA A 92 -10.53 -5.68 7.30
N ARG A 93 -10.71 -4.92 8.39
CA ARG A 93 -11.85 -3.99 8.54
C ARG A 93 -11.52 -2.52 8.29
N ALA A 94 -10.25 -2.18 8.17
CA ALA A 94 -9.83 -0.81 7.90
C ALA A 94 -8.61 -0.79 6.97
N VAL A 95 -8.47 0.34 6.28
CA VAL A 95 -7.33 0.68 5.42
C VAL A 95 -6.76 1.99 5.93
N HIS A 96 -5.48 2.01 6.30
CA HIS A 96 -4.74 3.24 6.59
C HIS A 96 -3.83 3.57 5.43
N ALA A 97 -3.78 4.85 5.05
CA ALA A 97 -2.85 5.36 4.05
C ALA A 97 -2.53 6.84 4.36
N LEU A 98 -1.35 7.32 3.95
CA LEU A 98 -1.06 8.76 3.99
C LEU A 98 -1.79 9.46 2.86
N HIS A 99 -2.35 10.65 3.10
CA HIS A 99 -3.11 11.35 2.07
C HIS A 99 -2.24 11.74 0.87
N HIS A 100 -2.77 11.51 -0.33
CA HIS A 100 -2.17 11.91 -1.61
C HIS A 100 -3.12 12.84 -2.37
N TYR A 101 -2.57 13.83 -3.08
CA TYR A 101 -3.34 14.90 -3.70
C TYR A 101 -3.65 14.66 -5.17
N GLU A 102 -2.88 13.77 -5.81
CA GLU A 102 -3.03 13.49 -7.23
C GLU A 102 -4.43 12.90 -7.53
N PRO A 103 -5.08 13.31 -8.63
CA PRO A 103 -6.49 12.98 -8.89
C PRO A 103 -6.79 11.48 -8.86
N TRP A 104 -5.90 10.64 -9.39
CA TRP A 104 -6.10 9.18 -9.42
C TRP A 104 -6.10 8.56 -8.02
N TRP A 105 -5.28 9.05 -7.08
CA TRP A 105 -5.32 8.56 -5.70
C TRP A 105 -6.53 9.05 -4.93
N ARG A 106 -6.93 10.32 -5.12
CA ARG A 106 -8.18 10.83 -4.52
C ARG A 106 -9.42 10.09 -5.03
N ASN A 107 -9.43 9.71 -6.31
CA ASN A 107 -10.52 8.92 -6.88
C ASN A 107 -10.52 7.50 -6.33
N ALA A 108 -9.35 6.86 -6.20
CA ALA A 108 -9.23 5.54 -5.59
C ALA A 108 -9.60 5.50 -4.10
N GLU A 109 -9.37 6.59 -3.36
CA GLU A 109 -9.79 6.73 -1.95
C GLU A 109 -11.31 6.91 -1.77
N ARG A 110 -12.00 7.39 -2.81
CA ARG A 110 -13.45 7.62 -2.79
C ARG A 110 -14.27 6.43 -3.29
N ALA A 111 -13.64 5.55 -4.07
CA ALA A 111 -14.24 4.35 -4.63
C ALA A 111 -14.36 3.27 -3.56
#